data_AF-A0A367XKD2-F1
#
_entry.id   AF-A0A367XKD2-F1
#
_cell.length_a   1.000
_cell.length_b   1.000
_cell.length_c   1.000
_cell.angle_alpha   90.00
_cell.angle_beta   90.00
_cell.angle_gamma   90.00
#
_symmetry.space_group_name_H-M   'P 1'
#
loop_
_entity.id
_entity.type
_entity.pdbx_description
1 polymer ?
#
loop_
_entity_poly.entity_id
_entity_poly.type
_entity_poly.pdbx_seq_one_letter_code
_entity_poly.pdbx_strand_id
1 'polypeptide(L)'
;MTTAALAAIKVAPKAVTDTVTIHADAPRGEVVLTYPDGSMALQKNCSRFPCQLNISSLQKGEYGVMIREGTDIKNMVSLYKE
;
A
#
# COMPACT_ATOMS: atom_id res chain seq x y z
N MET A 1 -19.48 -20.57 45.32
CA MET A 1 -18.31 -20.10 44.55
C MET A 1 -18.82 -19.77 43.15
N THR A 2 -18.85 -18.49 42.79
CA THR A 2 -19.38 -17.98 41.53
C THR A 2 -18.21 -17.66 40.60
N THR A 3 -18.05 -18.41 39.52
CA THR A 3 -17.05 -18.12 38.49
C THR A 3 -17.73 -17.41 37.33
N ALA A 4 -17.55 -16.09 37.23
CA ALA A 4 -17.95 -15.31 36.07
C ALA A 4 -16.88 -15.46 34.98
N ALA A 5 -17.27 -15.92 33.80
CA ALA A 5 -16.41 -15.96 32.62
C ALA A 5 -16.32 -14.55 32.01
N LEU A 6 -15.10 -13.99 31.95
CA LEU A 6 -14.79 -12.76 31.25
C LEU A 6 -14.99 -12.96 29.74
N ALA A 7 -16.00 -12.31 29.17
CA ALA A 7 -16.15 -12.23 27.72
C ALA A 7 -14.97 -11.40 27.16
N ALA A 8 -14.05 -12.08 26.48
CA ALA A 8 -13.03 -11.41 25.68
C ALA A 8 -13.71 -10.75 24.48
N ILE A 9 -13.97 -9.45 24.57
CA ILE A 9 -14.38 -8.63 23.44
C ILE A 9 -13.21 -8.65 22.45
N LYS A 10 -13.29 -9.52 21.43
CA LYS A 10 -12.43 -9.44 20.25
C LYS A 10 -12.81 -8.14 19.53
N VAL A 11 -12.11 -7.07 19.84
CA VAL A 11 -12.09 -5.87 19.02
C VAL A 11 -11.56 -6.32 17.66
N ALA A 12 -12.43 -6.40 16.66
CA ALA A 12 -11.99 -6.61 15.28
C ALA A 12 -10.95 -5.52 14.98
N PRO A 13 -9.76 -5.87 14.44
CA PRO A 13 -8.76 -4.87 14.14
C PRO A 13 -9.42 -3.82 13.25
N LYS A 14 -9.50 -2.59 13.76
CA LYS A 14 -9.95 -1.44 13.01
C LYS A 14 -9.07 -1.46 11.77
N ALA A 15 -9.65 -1.78 10.61
CA ALA A 15 -8.91 -1.82 9.37
C ALA A 15 -8.40 -0.38 9.16
N VAL A 16 -7.17 -0.12 9.58
CA VAL A 16 -6.46 1.09 9.24
C VAL A 16 -6.27 0.95 7.75
N THR A 17 -7.17 1.56 6.99
CA THR A 17 -7.07 1.58 5.54
C THR A 17 -5.93 2.52 5.23
N ASP A 18 -4.70 1.99 5.28
CA ASP A 18 -3.51 2.69 4.84
C ASP A 18 -3.64 2.82 3.33
N THR A 19 -4.23 3.92 2.87
CA THR A 19 -4.38 4.23 1.45
C THR A 19 -3.47 5.38 1.09
N VAL A 20 -2.75 5.22 -0.01
CA VAL A 20 -1.85 6.24 -0.54
C VAL A 20 -2.42 6.71 -1.87
N THR A 21 -2.48 8.02 -2.05
CA THR A 21 -2.84 8.61 -3.34
C THR A 21 -1.55 8.90 -4.11
N ILE A 22 -1.37 8.22 -5.23
CA ILE A 22 -0.25 8.45 -6.13
C ILE A 22 -0.67 9.47 -7.19
N HIS A 23 0.11 10.54 -7.28
CA HIS A 23 0.00 11.54 -8.34
C HIS A 23 1.13 11.31 -9.34
N ALA A 24 0.79 11.35 -10.63
CA ALA A 24 1.76 11.28 -11.71
C ALA A 24 1.31 12.21 -12.83
N ASP A 25 2.27 12.80 -13.55
CA ASP A 25 1.99 13.60 -14.74
C ASP A 25 1.47 12.75 -15.92
N ALA A 26 1.68 11.43 -15.85
CA ALA A 26 1.16 10.50 -16.85
C ALA A 26 -0.37 10.39 -16.77
N PRO A 27 -1.08 10.27 -17.90
CA PRO A 27 -2.52 10.04 -17.91
C PRO A 27 -2.90 8.67 -17.32
N ARG A 28 -2.02 7.68 -17.43
CA ARG A 28 -2.18 6.31 -16.91
C ARG A 28 -0.82 5.67 -16.69
N GLY A 29 -0.77 4.61 -15.89
CA GLY A 29 0.47 3.88 -15.65
C GLY A 29 0.28 2.77 -14.63
N GLU A 30 1.28 1.91 -14.54
CA GLU A 30 1.35 0.86 -13.55
C GLU A 30 2.20 1.31 -12.37
N VAL A 31 1.63 1.25 -11.18
CA VAL A 31 2.34 1.53 -9.93
C VAL A 31 2.79 0.21 -9.34
N VAL A 32 4.09 0.09 -9.13
CA VAL A 32 4.72 -1.07 -8.48
C VAL A 32 5.37 -0.58 -7.20
N LEU A 33 4.94 -1.12 -6.05
CA LEU A 33 5.69 -1.02 -4.81
C LEU A 33 6.65 -2.20 -4.72
N THR A 34 7.90 -1.91 -4.41
CA THR A 34 8.95 -2.89 -4.14
C THR A 34 9.45 -2.73 -2.72
N TYR A 35 9.78 -3.85 -2.08
CA TYR A 35 10.52 -3.85 -0.81
C TYR A 35 11.95 -3.33 -1.02
N PRO A 36 12.69 -3.00 0.06
CA PRO A 36 14.07 -2.54 -0.02
C PRO A 36 15.04 -3.58 -0.60
N ASP A 37 14.66 -4.87 -0.54
CA ASP A 37 15.39 -5.98 -1.16
C ASP A 37 15.18 -6.08 -2.68
N GLY A 38 14.33 -5.21 -3.25
CA GLY A 38 13.98 -5.19 -4.67
C GLY A 38 12.85 -6.12 -5.08
N SER A 39 12.30 -6.92 -4.16
CA SER A 39 11.16 -7.80 -4.44
C SER A 39 9.86 -7.00 -4.55
N MET A 40 8.91 -7.48 -5.35
CA MET A 40 7.63 -6.78 -5.57
C MET A 40 6.69 -6.99 -4.38
N ALA A 41 6.30 -5.89 -3.75
CA ALA A 41 5.37 -5.86 -2.63
C ALA A 41 3.91 -5.75 -3.08
N LEU A 42 3.66 -4.84 -4.03
CA LEU A 42 2.33 -4.58 -4.56
C LEU A 42 2.45 -4.11 -6.00
N GLN A 43 1.53 -4.54 -6.86
CA GLN A 43 1.43 -4.05 -8.23
C GLN A 43 -0.01 -3.66 -8.50
N LYS A 44 -0.22 -2.44 -8.99
CA LYS A 44 -1.53 -1.91 -9.32
C LYS A 44 -1.46 -1.15 -10.63
N ASN A 45 -2.25 -1.61 -11.60
CA ASN A 45 -2.45 -0.86 -12.82
C ASN A 45 -3.45 0.28 -12.58
N CYS A 46 -3.02 1.50 -12.83
CA CYS A 46 -3.79 2.72 -12.66
C CYS A 46 -4.16 3.27 -14.04
N SER A 47 -5.41 3.07 -14.44
CA SER A 47 -5.94 3.57 -15.70
C SER A 47 -6.07 5.10 -15.76
N ARG A 48 -6.05 5.77 -14.60
CA ARG A 48 -6.03 7.23 -14.48
C ARG A 48 -5.30 7.64 -13.20
N PHE A 49 -4.50 8.72 -13.28
CA PHE A 49 -3.96 9.39 -12.10
C PHE A 49 -4.77 10.65 -11.75
N PRO A 50 -4.91 11.01 -10.45
CA PRO A 50 -4.34 10.33 -9.30
C PRO A 50 -5.01 8.99 -9.00
N CYS A 51 -4.21 8.02 -8.53
CA CYS A 51 -4.65 6.65 -8.29
C CYS A 51 -4.44 6.29 -6.82
N GLN A 52 -5.46 5.69 -6.21
CA GLN A 52 -5.40 5.30 -4.82
C GLN A 52 -4.92 3.85 -4.71
N LEU A 53 -3.81 3.63 -4.01
CA LEU A 53 -3.33 2.30 -3.65
C LEU A 53 -3.66 1.99 -2.20
N ASN A 54 -4.16 0.78 -1.98
CA ASN A 54 -4.36 0.25 -0.65
C ASN A 54 -3.09 -0.52 -0.24
N ILE A 55 -2.37 -0.01 0.75
CA ILE A 55 -1.17 -0.61 1.34
C ILE A 55 -1.47 -1.25 2.70
N SER A 56 -2.75 -1.48 3.03
CA SER A 56 -3.15 -2.08 4.33
C SER A 56 -2.57 -3.48 4.52
N SER A 57 -2.37 -4.23 3.44
CA SER A 57 -1.74 -5.56 3.47
C SER A 57 -0.21 -5.51 3.58
N LEU A 58 0.40 -4.35 3.38
CA LEU A 58 1.85 -4.18 3.48
C LEU A 58 2.26 -4.00 4.94
N GLN A 59 3.40 -4.58 5.30
CA GLN A 59 4.00 -4.39 6.63
C GLN A 59 4.56 -2.97 6.78
N LYS A 60 4.79 -2.52 8.01
CA LYS A 60 5.47 -1.25 8.26
C LYS A 60 6.90 -1.31 7.72
N GLY A 61 7.37 -0.23 7.11
CA GLY A 61 8.68 -0.19 6.48
C GLY A 61 8.77 0.71 5.27
N GLU A 62 9.94 0.72 4.65
CA GLU A 62 10.22 1.45 3.42
C GLU A 62 9.84 0.63 2.19
N TYR A 63 9.22 1.30 1.22
CA TYR A 63 8.87 0.73 -0.07
C TYR A 63 9.33 1.67 -1.18
N GLY A 64 9.97 1.14 -2.21
CA GLY A 64 10.19 1.86 -3.45
C GLY A 64 8.89 1.88 -4.26
N VAL A 65 8.41 3.05 -4.66
CA VAL A 65 7.26 3.20 -5.56
C VAL A 65 7.80 3.53 -6.94
N MET A 66 7.54 2.66 -7.89
CA MET A 66 7.87 2.85 -9.30
C MET A 66 6.60 3.05 -10.10
N ILE A 67 6.56 4.10 -10.91
CA ILE A 67 5.46 4.34 -11.85
C ILE A 67 5.97 4.03 -13.26
N ARG A 68 5.40 3.01 -13.88
CA ARG A 68 5.71 2.56 -15.23
C ARG A 68 4.62 3.01 -16.20
N GLU A 69 4.99 3.71 -17.26
CA GLU A 69 4.08 4.03 -18.37
C GLU A 69 4.57 3.29 -19.61
N GLY A 70 4.04 2.09 -19.86
CA GLY A 70 4.54 1.22 -20.92
C GLY A 70 5.94 0.68 -20.59
N THR A 71 6.93 0.99 -21.43
CA THR A 71 8.34 0.60 -21.22
C THR A 71 9.12 1.57 -20.34
N ASP A 72 8.59 2.77 -20.12
CA ASP A 72 9.32 3.85 -19.45
C ASP A 72 8.99 3.93 -17.96
N ILE A 73 10.02 4.00 -17.12
CA ILE A 73 9.88 4.28 -15.68
C ILE A 73 9.86 5.80 -15.55
N LYS A 74 8.71 6.36 -15.20
CA LYS A 74 8.55 7.82 -15.11
C LYS A 74 8.94 8.41 -13.77
N ASN A 75 8.73 7.68 -12.68
CA ASN A 75 9.05 8.17 -11.34
C ASN A 75 9.39 7.02 -10.42
N MET A 76 10.40 7.26 -9.57
CA MET A 76 10.79 6.39 -8.47
C MET A 76 10.80 7.23 -7.20
N VAL A 77 9.86 6.98 -6.29
CA VAL A 77 9.76 7.69 -5.00
C VAL A 77 9.77 6.66 -3.88
N SER A 78 10.34 7.02 -2.73
CA SER A 78 10.30 6.16 -1.54
C SER A 78 9.04 6.45 -0.73
N LEU A 79 8.30 5.42 -0.37
CA LEU A 79 7.16 5.48 0.51
C LEU A 79 7.51 4.83 1.84
N TYR A 80 7.40 5.58 2.93
CA TYR A 80 7.52 5.04 4.27
C TYR A 80 6.13 4.77 4.85
N LYS A 81 5.89 3.53 5.29
CA LYS A 81 4.69 3.16 6.03
C LYS A 81 5.01 3.10 7.52
N GLU A 82 4.41 4.00 8.29
CA GLU A 82 4.57 4.12 9.75
C GLU A 82 3.90 3.01 10.57
#